data_AF-A0A3R9TGF2-F1
#
_entry.id   AF-A0A3R9TGF2-F1
#
_cell.length_a   1.000
_cell.length_b   1.000
_cell.length_c   1.000
_cell.angle_alpha   90.00
_cell.angle_beta   90.00
_cell.angle_gamma   90.00
#
_symmetry.space_group_name_H-M   'P 1'
#
loop_
_entity.id
_entity.type
_entity.pdbx_description
1 polymer ?
#
loop_
_entity_poly.entity_id
_entity_poly.type
_entity_poly.pdbx_seq_one_letter_code
_entity_poly.pdbx_strand_id
1 'polypeptide(L)' 'LITSNDYKIRSQFNRKVTDFVLLDENMEVIAIIELDDPTHLEKVEEDRLRDQMLIEAGYIVRRYTNIPSVRQLQKDIY' A
#
# COMPACT_ATOMS: atom_id res chain seq x y z
N LEU A 1 -10.93 11.44 0.02
CA LEU A 1 -9.62 12.05 -0.32
C LEU A 1 -8.96 11.37 -1.53
N ILE A 2 -8.81 10.03 -1.55
CA ILE A 2 -8.46 9.27 -2.78
C ILE A 2 -9.59 9.25 -3.84
N THR A 3 -10.84 9.38 -3.38
CA THR A 3 -12.07 9.44 -4.18
C THR A 3 -12.44 10.84 -4.68
N SER A 4 -11.57 11.84 -4.51
CA SER A 4 -11.84 13.20 -5.02
C SER A 4 -11.92 13.17 -6.54
N ASN A 5 -12.93 13.81 -7.14
CA ASN A 5 -13.02 13.94 -8.60
C ASN A 5 -12.03 14.96 -9.19
N ASP A 6 -11.37 15.74 -8.33
CA ASP A 6 -10.39 16.73 -8.75
C ASP A 6 -9.01 16.08 -9.01
N TYR A 7 -8.63 16.03 -10.28
CA TYR A 7 -7.39 15.44 -10.76
C TYR A 7 -6.14 16.06 -10.13
N LYS A 8 -6.12 17.37 -9.85
CA LYS A 8 -4.98 18.04 -9.19
C LYS A 8 -4.86 17.62 -7.73
N ILE A 9 -5.99 17.45 -7.04
CA ILE A 9 -5.99 16.97 -5.66
C ILE A 9 -5.57 15.51 -5.63
N ARG A 10 -6.13 14.65 -6.50
CA ARG A 10 -5.71 13.24 -6.60
C ARG A 10 -4.22 13.12 -6.90
N SER A 11 -3.68 13.89 -7.84
CA SER A 11 -2.26 13.86 -8.21
C SER A 11 -1.34 14.25 -7.04
N GLN A 12 -1.79 15.14 -6.15
CA GLN A 12 -1.04 15.48 -4.94
C GLN A 12 -1.04 14.37 -3.87
N PHE A 13 -2.06 13.51 -3.85
CA PHE A 13 -2.07 12.29 -3.03
C PHE A 13 -1.34 11.12 -3.72
N ASN A 14 -1.43 11.00 -5.05
CA ASN A 14 -0.75 9.98 -5.84
C ASN A 14 0.78 10.07 -5.75
N ARG A 15 1.30 11.25 -5.40
CA ARG A 15 2.73 11.50 -5.15
C ARG A 15 3.15 11.37 -3.67
N LYS A 16 2.19 11.13 -2.76
CA LYS A 16 2.48 10.86 -1.36
C LYS A 16 2.34 9.36 -1.16
N VAL A 17 3.44 8.66 -1.41
CA VAL A 17 3.70 7.28 -0.95
C VAL A 17 3.11 7.13 0.45
N THR A 18 1.95 6.51 0.55
CA THR A 18 1.24 6.34 1.81
C THR A 18 1.03 4.87 1.99
N ASP A 19 1.63 4.35 3.04
CA ASP A 19 1.43 2.99 3.48
C ASP A 19 0.17 2.92 4.33
N PHE A 20 -0.65 1.91 4.11
CA PHE A 20 -1.83 1.62 4.92
C PHE A 20 -1.58 0.38 5.74
N VAL A 21 -2.10 0.37 6.97
CA VAL A 21 -2.18 -0.82 7.80
C VAL A 21 -3.64 -1.23 7.87
N LEU A 22 -3.95 -2.42 7.39
CA LEU A 22 -5.27 -3.02 7.54
C LEU A 22 -5.32 -3.70 8.90
N LEU A 23 -6.30 -3.30 9.70
CA LEU A 23 -6.55 -3.85 11.03
C LEU A 23 -7.86 -4.64 11.04
N ASP A 24 -7.95 -5.61 11.92
CA ASP A 24 -9.21 -6.23 12.29
C ASP A 24 -9.97 -5.39 13.34
N GLU A 25 -11.13 -5.87 13.79
CA GLU A 25 -11.94 -5.18 14.81
C GLU A 25 -11.25 -5.10 16.18
N ASN A 26 -10.25 -5.96 16.44
CA ASN A 26 -9.45 -5.99 17.66
C ASN A 26 -8.18 -5.14 17.57
N MET A 27 -7.99 -4.40 16.47
CA MET A 27 -6.78 -3.61 16.17
C MET A 27 -5.53 -4.46 15.92
N GLU A 28 -5.69 -5.73 15.55
CA GLU A 28 -4.60 -6.61 15.11
C GLU A 28 -4.29 -6.36 13.63
N VAL A 29 -3.00 -6.38 13.28
CA VAL A 29 -2.55 -6.13 11.90
C VAL A 29 -2.83 -7.34 11.03
N ILE A 30 -3.71 -7.16 10.03
CA ILE A 30 -3.99 -8.15 8.99
C ILE A 30 -2.96 -8.04 7.87
N ALA A 31 -2.73 -6.82 7.37
CA ALA A 31 -1.85 -6.60 6.22
C ALA A 31 -1.30 -5.18 6.18
N ILE A 32 -0.16 -5.02 5.54
CA ILE A 32 0.44 -3.73 5.19
C ILE A 32 0.28 -3.55 3.68
N ILE A 33 -0.33 -2.45 3.28
CA ILE A 33 -0.64 -2.13 1.90
C ILE A 33 0.18 -0.94 1.46
N GLU A 34 0.99 -1.12 0.42
CA GLU A 34 1.80 -0.08 -0.17
C GLU A 34 1.22 0.33 -1.52
N LEU A 35 0.94 1.62 -1.69
CA LEU A 35 0.52 2.20 -2.96
C LEU A 35 1.72 2.91 -3.58
N ASP A 36 2.29 2.30 -4.61
CA ASP A 36 3.50 2.78 -5.27
C ASP A 36 3.17 3.26 -6.69
N ASP A 37 3.70 4.43 -7.08
CA ASP A 37 3.58 4.92 -8.46
C ASP A 37 4.80 4.39 -9.23
N PRO A 38 4.64 3.72 -10.38
CA PRO A 38 5.75 3.10 -11.14
C PRO A 38 6.85 4.08 -11.58
N THR A 39 6.66 5.38 -11.39
CA THR A 39 7.69 6.41 -11.58
C THR A 39 8.77 6.44 -10.50
N HIS A 40 8.64 5.67 -9.41
CA HIS A 40 9.57 5.66 -8.27
C HIS A 40 10.75 4.67 -8.44
N LEU A 41 11.63 4.92 -9.41
CA LEU A 41 12.80 4.07 -9.68
C LEU A 41 13.96 4.23 -8.67
N GLU A 42 13.92 5.23 -7.78
CA GLU A 42 15.10 5.67 -7.03
C GLU A 42 15.32 5.01 -5.64
N LYS A 43 14.48 4.06 -5.20
CA LYS A 43 14.55 3.52 -3.82
C LYS A 43 14.34 2.01 -3.64
N VAL A 44 14.62 1.23 -4.69
CA VAL A 44 14.34 -0.23 -4.71
C VAL A 44 14.97 -0.99 -3.55
N GLU A 45 16.20 -0.65 -3.13
CA GLU A 45 16.89 -1.39 -2.06
C GLU A 45 16.37 -1.03 -0.65
N GLU A 46 16.02 0.24 -0.40
CA GLU A 46 15.39 0.64 0.87
C GLU A 46 14.04 -0.06 1.04
N ASP A 47 13.24 -0.10 -0.03
CA ASP A 47 11.96 -0.79 -0.07
C ASP A 47 12.11 -2.29 0.15
N ARG A 48 13.11 -2.92 -0.48
CA ARG A 48 13.37 -4.36 -0.32
C ARG A 48 13.72 -4.72 1.12
N LEU A 49 14.56 -3.91 1.78
CA LEU A 49 14.93 -4.14 3.18
C LEU A 49 13.72 -3.96 4.11
N ARG A 50 12.88 -2.95 3.84
CA ARG A 50 11.66 -2.71 4.61
C ARG A 50 10.68 -3.88 4.48
N ASP A 51 10.40 -4.31 3.26
CA ASP A 51 9.51 -5.45 3.00
C ASP A 51 10.02 -6.72 3.67
N GLN A 52 11.33 -6.96 3.60
CA GLN A 52 11.94 -8.11 4.22
C GLN A 52 11.74 -8.10 5.75
N MET A 53 11.95 -6.96 6.42
CA MET A 53 11.70 -6.83 7.86
C MET A 53 10.23 -7.10 8.23
N LEU A 54 9.28 -6.60 7.41
CA LEU A 54 7.85 -6.80 7.65
C LEU A 54 7.44 -8.25 7.45
N ILE A 55 7.96 -8.91 6.42
CA ILE A 55 7.72 -10.33 6.14
C ILE A 55 8.32 -11.20 7.25
N GLU A 56 9.55 -10.90 7.71
CA GLU A 56 10.19 -11.61 8.83
C GLU A 56 9.41 -11.46 10.14
N ALA A 57 8.75 -10.31 10.35
CA ALA A 57 7.83 -10.10 11.47
C ALA A 57 6.48 -10.83 11.32
N GLY A 58 6.24 -11.51 10.19
CA GLY A 58 5.04 -12.29 9.92
C GLY A 58 3.88 -11.49 9.29
N TYR A 59 4.12 -10.26 8.85
CA TYR A 59 3.08 -9.45 8.22
C TYR A 59 2.88 -9.81 6.75
N ILE A 60 1.62 -9.76 6.31
CA ILE A 60 1.29 -9.82 4.89
C ILE A 60 1.53 -8.44 4.28
N VAL A 61 2.47 -8.33 3.35
CA VAL A 61 2.73 -7.10 2.60
C VAL A 61 2.15 -7.21 1.19
N ARG A 62 1.40 -6.19 0.75
CA ARG A 62 0.82 -6.10 -0.59
C ARG A 62 1.11 -4.74 -1.22
N ARG A 63 1.82 -4.77 -2.34
CA ARG A 63 2.12 -3.57 -3.13
C ARG A 63 1.21 -3.50 -4.35
N TYR A 64 0.64 -2.33 -4.59
CA TYR A 64 -0.19 -2.06 -5.75
C TYR A 64 0.31 -0.85 -6.53
N THR A 65 0.54 -1.05 -7.83
CA THR A 65 0.94 0.01 -8.78
C THR A 65 -0.23 0.87 -9.27
N ASN A 66 -1.45 0.42 -8.99
CA ASN A 66 -2.70 1.12 -9.26
C ASN A 66 -3.66 0.89 -8.09
N ILE A 67 -4.58 1.82 -7.85
CA ILE A 67 -5.57 1.66 -6.77
C ILE A 67 -6.38 0.35 -7.01
N PRO A 68 -6.29 -0.64 -6.12
CA PRO A 68 -7.02 -1.90 -6.29
C PRO A 68 -8.51 -1.71 -6.03
N SER A 69 -9.33 -2.56 -6.64
CA SER A 69 -10.74 -2.68 -6.23
C SER A 69 -10.86 -3.41 -4.90
N VAL A 70 -11.95 -3.17 -4.17
CA VAL A 70 -12.25 -3.88 -2.90
C VAL A 70 -12.21 -5.40 -3.09
N ARG A 71 -12.75 -5.91 -4.20
CA ARG A 71 -12.78 -7.34 -4.51
C ARG A 71 -11.38 -7.92 -4.75
N GLN A 72 -10.50 -7.15 -5.37
CA GLN A 72 -9.10 -7.55 -5.57
C GLN A 72 -8.38 -7.61 -4.23
N LEU A 73 -8.54 -6.58 -3.40
CA LEU A 73 -7.93 -6.52 -2.07
C LEU A 73 -8.37 -7.70 -1.19
N GLN A 74 -9.66 -8.05 -1.20
CA GLN A 74 -10.17 -9.22 -0.47
C GLN A 74 -9.50 -10.53 -0.89
N LYS A 75 -9.39 -10.77 -2.21
CA LYS A 75 -8.77 -11.99 -2.76
C LYS A 75 -7.26 -12.08 -2.46
N ASP A 76 -6.58 -10.95 -2.36
CA ASP A 76 -5.13 -10.95 -2.15
C ASP A 76 -4.75 -11.13 -0.68
N ILE A 77 -5.68 -10.84 0.23
CA ILE A 77 -5.48 -10.93 1.69
C ILE A 77 -6.06 -12.24 2.25
N TYR A 78 -7.18 -12.73 1.71
CA TYR A 78 -7.88 -13.96 2.13
C TYR A 78 -8.00 -14.96 0.97
#